data_AF-A0A1D2AIY8-F1
#
_entry.id   AF-A0A1D2AIY8-F1
#
_cell.length_a   1.000
_cell.length_b   1.000
_cell.length_c   1.000
_cell.angle_alpha   90.00
_cell.angle_beta   90.00
_cell.angle_gamma   90.00
#
_symmetry.space_group_name_H-M   'P 1'
#
loop_
_entity.id
_entity.type
_entity.pdbx_description
1 polymer ?
#
loop_
_entity_poly.entity_id
_entity_poly.type
_entity_poly.pdbx_seq_one_letter_code
_entity_poly.pdbx_strand_id
1 'polypeptide(L)'
;ALDALVVQAETKLKMPDWFEKHKNQLLEFNHALYVAIGSALSRNMGQEIIRDIAAKIKEYHYPQNSSQEARGDFMAPLHVPCSVVPRLHLFSYHDLNLIAVLYSLNRNEIKKRPDYGSLVIFETVQNPEVEEPFINVLYRDGDTDHVVYNMTGCPYPCTVKKFIKYVDETFKPMTAEECGIPENYILL
;
A
#
# COMPACT_ATOMS: atom_id res chain seq x y z
N ALA A 1 12.54 4.31 -21.08
CA ALA A 1 12.21 4.44 -22.52
C ALA A 1 10.93 3.69 -22.87
N LEU A 2 10.79 2.41 -22.49
CA LEU A 2 9.56 1.63 -22.72
C LEU A 2 8.32 2.25 -22.07
N ASP A 3 8.38 2.63 -20.79
CA ASP A 3 7.24 3.25 -20.09
C ASP A 3 6.73 4.52 -20.79
N ALA A 4 7.64 5.38 -21.27
CA ALA A 4 7.27 6.57 -22.03
C ALA A 4 6.49 6.24 -23.33
N LEU A 5 6.87 5.18 -24.04
CA LEU A 5 6.13 4.72 -25.23
C LEU A 5 4.77 4.15 -24.87
N VAL A 6 4.67 3.44 -23.74
CA VAL A 6 3.40 2.92 -23.21
C VAL A 6 2.45 4.08 -22.87
N VAL A 7 2.94 5.09 -22.14
CA VAL A 7 2.16 6.29 -21.81
C VAL A 7 1.71 7.05 -23.07
N GLN A 8 2.58 7.18 -24.07
CA GLN A 8 2.20 7.79 -25.35
C GLN A 8 1.08 7.01 -26.04
N ALA A 9 1.17 5.67 -26.03
CA ALA A 9 0.15 4.81 -26.61
C ALA A 9 -1.20 4.89 -25.86
N GLU A 10 -1.18 4.99 -24.52
CA GLU A 10 -2.37 5.13 -23.67
C GLU A 10 -3.05 6.50 -23.85
N THR A 11 -2.26 7.54 -24.10
CA THR A 11 -2.74 8.91 -24.37
C THR A 11 -3.20 9.13 -25.81
N LYS A 12 -3.32 8.05 -26.60
CA LYS A 12 -3.77 8.06 -28.00
C LYS A 12 -2.88 8.89 -28.93
N LEU A 13 -1.60 9.08 -28.58
CA LEU A 13 -0.63 9.67 -29.49
C LEU A 13 -0.28 8.67 -30.60
N LYS A 14 0.07 9.19 -31.77
CA LYS A 14 0.44 8.35 -32.91
C LYS A 14 1.76 7.66 -32.61
N MET A 15 1.73 6.32 -32.57
CA MET A 15 2.91 5.51 -32.35
C MET A 15 3.58 5.10 -33.67
N PRO A 16 4.90 4.82 -33.66
CA PRO A 16 5.57 4.22 -34.80
C PRO A 16 5.04 2.81 -35.13
N ASP A 17 5.02 2.43 -36.40
CA ASP A 17 4.51 1.12 -36.85
C ASP A 17 5.23 -0.06 -36.17
N TRP A 18 6.53 0.08 -35.90
CA TRP A 18 7.30 -0.95 -35.20
C TRP A 18 6.81 -1.16 -33.77
N PHE A 19 6.32 -0.11 -33.10
CA PHE A 19 5.78 -0.21 -31.74
C PHE A 19 4.42 -0.90 -31.79
N GLU A 20 3.52 -0.47 -32.68
CA GLU A 20 2.19 -1.07 -32.81
C GLU A 20 2.28 -2.58 -33.12
N LYS A 21 3.25 -2.97 -33.97
CA LYS A 21 3.52 -4.39 -34.28
C LYS A 21 3.88 -5.23 -33.04
N HIS A 22 4.52 -4.64 -32.03
CA HIS A 22 5.02 -5.35 -30.84
C HIS A 22 4.34 -4.91 -29.54
N LYS A 23 3.28 -4.09 -29.62
CA LYS A 23 2.67 -3.38 -28.49
C LYS A 23 2.33 -4.31 -27.33
N ASN A 24 1.63 -5.41 -27.60
CA ASN A 24 1.20 -6.34 -26.54
C ASN A 24 2.38 -6.96 -25.79
N GLN A 25 3.42 -7.39 -26.50
CA GLN A 25 4.64 -7.97 -25.88
C GLN A 25 5.37 -6.93 -25.04
N LEU A 26 5.49 -5.70 -25.55
CA LEU A 26 6.11 -4.60 -24.85
C LEU A 26 5.34 -4.19 -23.59
N LEU A 27 4.00 -4.20 -23.64
CA LEU A 27 3.14 -3.97 -22.47
C LEU A 27 3.30 -5.08 -21.42
N GLU A 28 3.29 -6.35 -21.85
CA GLU A 28 3.51 -7.49 -20.94
C GLU A 28 4.86 -7.38 -20.23
N PHE A 29 5.94 -7.05 -20.95
CA PHE A 29 7.25 -6.82 -20.34
C PHE A 29 7.24 -5.64 -19.36
N ASN A 30 6.54 -4.55 -19.70
CA ASN A 30 6.42 -3.40 -18.81
C ASN A 30 5.69 -3.80 -17.51
N HIS A 31 4.54 -4.45 -17.60
CA HIS A 31 3.78 -4.91 -16.44
C HIS A 31 4.60 -5.86 -15.56
N ALA A 32 5.27 -6.85 -16.17
CA ALA A 32 6.10 -7.80 -15.43
C ALA A 32 7.28 -7.11 -14.72
N LEU A 33 7.92 -6.15 -15.37
CA LEU A 33 9.02 -5.37 -14.79
C LEU A 33 8.55 -4.55 -13.60
N TYR A 34 7.42 -3.85 -13.71
CA TYR A 34 6.86 -3.07 -12.60
C TYR A 34 6.46 -3.95 -11.42
N VAL A 35 5.85 -5.11 -11.67
CA VAL A 35 5.52 -6.08 -10.62
C VAL A 35 6.79 -6.60 -9.95
N ALA A 36 7.83 -6.93 -10.72
CA ALA A 36 9.10 -7.38 -10.18
C ALA A 36 9.75 -6.31 -9.29
N ILE A 37 9.83 -5.06 -9.76
CA ILE A 37 10.39 -3.94 -8.99
C ILE A 37 9.57 -3.69 -7.73
N GLY A 38 8.24 -3.55 -7.85
CA GLY A 38 7.38 -3.30 -6.71
C GLY A 38 7.39 -4.45 -5.68
N SER A 39 7.52 -5.69 -6.14
CA SER A 39 7.69 -6.85 -5.24
C SER A 39 9.01 -6.81 -4.48
N ALA A 40 10.10 -6.35 -5.11
CA ALA A 40 11.38 -6.16 -4.43
C ALA A 40 11.32 -5.04 -3.39
N LEU A 41 10.46 -4.03 -3.63
CA LEU A 41 10.20 -2.93 -2.71
C LEU A 41 9.17 -3.28 -1.61
N SER A 42 8.58 -4.47 -1.64
CA SER A 42 7.47 -4.80 -0.73
C SER A 42 7.89 -4.72 0.73
N ARG A 43 9.09 -5.20 1.07
CA ARG A 43 9.58 -5.21 2.44
C ARG A 43 9.90 -3.81 2.96
N ASN A 44 10.68 -3.02 2.22
CA ASN A 44 11.18 -1.73 2.68
C ASN A 44 10.26 -0.54 2.43
N MET A 45 9.17 -0.74 1.68
CA MET A 45 8.21 0.31 1.36
C MET A 45 6.78 -0.14 1.63
N GLY A 46 6.35 -1.25 1.03
CA GLY A 46 4.97 -1.72 1.14
C GLY A 46 4.56 -2.06 2.57
N GLN A 47 5.39 -2.85 3.26
CA GLN A 47 5.15 -3.26 4.65
C GLN A 47 5.21 -2.08 5.61
N GLU A 48 6.16 -1.15 5.44
CA GLU A 48 6.25 0.06 6.27
C GLU A 48 5.00 0.94 6.12
N ILE A 49 4.52 1.16 4.89
CA ILE A 49 3.25 1.87 4.65
C ILE A 49 2.08 1.18 5.37
N ILE A 50 1.99 -0.16 5.30
CA ILE A 50 0.93 -0.91 5.98
C ILE A 50 1.05 -0.80 7.51
N ARG A 51 2.27 -0.82 8.05
CA ARG A 51 2.53 -0.63 9.50
C ARG A 51 2.08 0.75 9.96
N ASP A 52 2.38 1.80 9.20
CA ASP A 52 1.94 3.17 9.51
C ASP A 52 0.41 3.29 9.50
N ILE A 53 -0.24 2.69 8.50
CA ILE A 53 -1.71 2.61 8.42
C ILE A 53 -2.28 1.85 9.63
N ALA A 54 -1.71 0.70 9.98
CA ALA A 54 -2.13 -0.09 11.13
C ALA A 54 -1.95 0.66 12.45
N ALA A 55 -0.85 1.40 12.61
CA ALA A 55 -0.60 2.25 13.76
C ALA A 55 -1.66 3.35 13.89
N LYS A 56 -2.02 4.01 12.78
CA LYS A 56 -3.09 5.03 12.76
C LYS A 56 -4.46 4.45 13.07
N ILE A 57 -4.79 3.29 12.52
CA ILE A 57 -6.03 2.57 12.83
C ILE A 57 -6.06 2.18 14.31
N LYS A 58 -4.95 1.70 14.87
CA LYS A 58 -4.81 1.34 16.28
C LYS A 58 -4.99 2.55 17.21
N GLU A 59 -4.38 3.69 16.87
CA GLU A 59 -4.54 4.95 17.59
C GLU A 59 -6.01 5.40 17.64
N TYR A 60 -6.72 5.27 16.52
CA TYR A 60 -8.13 5.64 16.42
C TYR A 60 -9.06 4.73 17.26
N HIS A 61 -8.89 3.41 17.15
CA HIS A 61 -9.81 2.44 17.78
C HIS A 61 -9.41 2.04 19.21
N TYR A 62 -8.14 2.17 19.60
CA TYR A 62 -7.63 1.73 20.91
C TYR A 62 -6.70 2.78 21.57
N PRO A 63 -7.18 4.01 21.81
CA PRO A 63 -6.35 5.12 22.31
C PRO A 63 -5.78 4.91 23.72
N GLN A 64 -6.34 3.98 24.51
CA GLN A 64 -5.83 3.67 25.86
C GLN A 64 -4.58 2.76 25.85
N ASN A 65 -4.31 2.08 24.73
CA ASN A 65 -3.15 1.20 24.55
C ASN A 65 -1.98 1.87 23.81
N SER A 66 -2.15 3.11 23.36
CA SER A 66 -1.03 3.93 22.91
C SER A 66 -0.35 4.52 24.14
N SER A 67 0.52 3.74 24.79
CA SER A 67 1.40 4.30 25.82
C SER A 67 2.17 5.47 25.21
N GLN A 68 2.40 6.51 26.00
CA GLN A 68 3.24 7.64 25.65
C GLN A 68 4.68 7.23 25.24
N GLU A 69 5.03 5.94 25.34
CA GLU A 69 6.30 5.35 24.93
C GLU A 69 6.43 5.20 23.39
N ALA A 70 5.33 5.26 22.63
CA ALA A 70 5.39 5.41 21.16
C ALA A 70 5.66 6.87 20.71
N ARG A 71 5.89 7.79 21.66
CA ARG A 71 6.29 9.18 21.39
C ARG A 71 7.81 9.37 21.29
N GLY A 72 8.57 8.29 21.06
CA GLY A 72 10.00 8.35 20.80
C GLY A 72 10.26 8.72 19.34
N ASP A 73 10.63 9.97 19.08
CA ASP A 73 11.43 10.54 17.98
C ASP A 73 11.21 10.11 16.50
N PHE A 74 10.24 9.25 16.19
CA PHE A 74 9.83 8.95 14.81
C PHE A 74 8.57 9.74 14.52
N MET A 75 8.74 10.95 13.99
CA MET A 75 7.66 11.62 13.27
C MET A 75 7.41 10.85 11.98
N ALA A 76 6.58 9.80 12.03
CA ALA A 76 5.95 9.32 10.81
C ALA A 76 5.31 10.55 10.13
N PRO A 77 5.42 10.71 8.79
CA PRO A 77 4.94 11.87 8.03
C PRO A 77 3.46 12.25 8.27
N LEU A 78 2.72 11.41 8.99
CA LEU A 78 1.31 11.52 9.32
C LEU A 78 0.96 12.15 10.66
N HIS A 79 1.95 12.57 11.46
CA HIS A 79 1.68 13.14 12.78
C HIS A 79 1.47 14.66 12.72
N VAL A 80 0.31 15.10 12.22
CA VAL A 80 -0.12 16.51 12.34
C VAL A 80 -1.02 16.63 13.57
N PRO A 81 -0.65 17.43 14.59
CA PRO A 81 -1.50 17.65 15.76
C PRO A 81 -2.75 18.45 15.32
N CYS A 82 -3.84 17.74 15.05
CA CYS A 82 -5.15 18.32 14.77
C CYS A 82 -6.06 18.19 15.99
N SER A 83 -6.81 19.24 16.30
CA SER A 83 -7.89 19.23 17.32
C SER A 83 -9.07 18.34 16.93
N VAL A 84 -9.12 17.92 15.66
CA VAL A 84 -10.10 16.99 15.09
C VAL A 84 -9.33 15.77 14.60
N VAL A 85 -9.70 14.58 15.08
CA VAL A 85 -9.15 13.33 14.54
C VAL A 85 -9.70 13.13 13.12
N PRO A 86 -8.87 13.22 12.07
CA PRO A 86 -9.33 13.09 10.69
C PRO A 86 -9.93 11.70 10.45
N ARG A 87 -11.06 11.65 9.75
CA ARG A 87 -11.76 10.38 9.40
C ARG A 87 -11.32 9.82 8.05
N LEU A 88 -10.66 10.64 7.23
CA LEU A 88 -10.16 10.29 5.90
C LEU A 88 -8.72 10.77 5.79
N HIS A 89 -7.82 9.86 5.43
CA HIS A 89 -6.44 10.15 5.09
C HIS A 89 -6.21 9.82 3.61
N LEU A 90 -5.69 10.78 2.86
CA LEU A 90 -5.37 10.61 1.46
C LEU A 90 -3.87 10.70 1.26
N PHE A 91 -3.31 9.68 0.62
CA PHE A 91 -1.89 9.58 0.33
C PHE A 91 -1.69 9.50 -1.17
N SER A 92 -1.03 10.51 -1.73
CA SER A 92 -0.68 10.53 -3.14
C SER A 92 0.68 9.88 -3.33
N TYR A 93 0.69 8.68 -3.91
CA TYR A 93 1.89 7.88 -4.15
C TYR A 93 2.05 7.51 -5.62
N HIS A 94 3.05 6.70 -5.93
CA HIS A 94 3.32 6.15 -7.26
C HIS A 94 2.82 4.71 -7.40
N ASP A 95 2.69 4.26 -8.65
CA ASP A 95 2.34 2.89 -9.01
C ASP A 95 3.17 1.82 -8.28
N LEU A 96 4.47 2.02 -8.10
CA LEU A 96 5.34 1.12 -7.35
C LEU A 96 4.97 1.01 -5.88
N ASN A 97 4.48 2.08 -5.24
CA ASN A 97 3.99 2.03 -3.86
C ASN A 97 2.74 1.14 -3.77
N LEU A 98 1.81 1.29 -4.72
CA LEU A 98 0.60 0.47 -4.79
C LEU A 98 0.96 -1.01 -4.98
N ILE A 99 1.86 -1.33 -5.92
CA ILE A 99 2.33 -2.70 -6.14
C ILE A 99 2.98 -3.24 -4.85
N ALA A 100 3.86 -2.47 -4.20
CA ALA A 100 4.53 -2.90 -2.98
C ALA A 100 3.53 -3.21 -1.85
N VAL A 101 2.52 -2.35 -1.64
CA VAL A 101 1.44 -2.57 -0.65
C VAL A 101 0.61 -3.80 -1.00
N LEU A 102 0.08 -3.88 -2.23
CA LEU A 102 -0.76 -4.97 -2.70
C LEU A 102 -0.03 -6.32 -2.65
N TYR A 103 1.25 -6.34 -3.04
CA TYR A 103 2.10 -7.53 -2.96
C TYR A 103 2.37 -7.95 -1.51
N SER A 104 2.56 -6.98 -0.59
CA SER A 104 2.77 -7.26 0.83
C SER A 104 1.54 -7.88 1.49
N LEU A 105 0.34 -7.44 1.10
CA LEU A 105 -0.92 -8.00 1.57
C LEU A 105 -1.18 -9.39 0.99
N ASN A 106 -0.89 -9.57 -0.31
CA ASN A 106 -1.01 -10.87 -0.98
C ASN A 106 -0.21 -10.91 -2.29
N ARG A 107 0.88 -11.66 -2.26
CA ARG A 107 1.83 -11.81 -3.38
C ARG A 107 1.24 -12.41 -4.67
N ASN A 108 0.09 -13.08 -4.59
CA ASN A 108 -0.49 -13.82 -5.73
C ASN A 108 -1.56 -13.03 -6.50
N GLU A 109 -2.05 -11.92 -5.93
CA GLU A 109 -3.17 -11.14 -6.48
C GLU A 109 -2.69 -10.12 -7.52
N ILE A 110 -1.60 -9.39 -7.25
CA ILE A 110 -1.08 -8.37 -8.18
C ILE A 110 -0.23 -9.00 -9.30
N LYS A 111 -0.70 -8.87 -10.54
CA LYS A 111 -0.06 -9.48 -11.73
C LYS A 111 0.34 -8.49 -12.82
N LYS A 112 -0.15 -7.25 -12.71
CA LYS A 112 0.17 -6.16 -13.63
C LYS A 112 0.38 -4.87 -12.87
N ARG A 113 1.05 -3.92 -13.52
CA ARG A 113 1.09 -2.53 -13.08
C ARG A 113 -0.34 -1.98 -12.93
N PRO A 114 -0.67 -1.28 -11.83
CA PRO A 114 -1.93 -0.56 -11.68
C PRO A 114 -2.12 0.50 -12.76
N ASP A 115 -3.35 0.66 -13.23
CA ASP A 115 -3.68 1.70 -14.20
C ASP A 115 -3.66 3.09 -13.51
N TYR A 116 -3.54 4.18 -14.28
CA TYR A 116 -3.57 5.53 -13.72
C TYR A 116 -4.86 5.80 -12.95
N GLY A 117 -4.75 6.43 -11.76
CA GLY A 117 -5.91 6.70 -10.90
C GLY A 117 -6.32 5.54 -10.00
N SER A 118 -5.56 4.44 -10.02
CA SER A 118 -5.73 3.32 -9.09
C SER A 118 -5.56 3.75 -7.64
N LEU A 119 -6.23 3.03 -6.73
CA LEU A 119 -6.18 3.30 -5.30
C LEU A 119 -6.33 2.02 -4.47
N VAL A 120 -5.75 2.06 -3.27
CA VAL A 120 -5.94 1.06 -2.22
C VAL A 120 -6.61 1.75 -1.04
N ILE A 121 -7.75 1.24 -0.60
CA ILE A 121 -8.54 1.81 0.50
C ILE A 121 -8.46 0.86 1.68
N PHE A 122 -8.07 1.39 2.84
CA PHE A 122 -8.22 0.72 4.12
C PHE A 122 -9.41 1.36 4.84
N GLU A 123 -10.55 0.68 4.82
CA GLU A 123 -11.79 1.18 5.39
C GLU A 123 -12.09 0.42 6.69
N THR A 124 -12.32 1.14 7.78
CA THR A 124 -12.81 0.52 9.03
C THR A 124 -14.31 0.73 9.16
N VAL A 125 -15.05 -0.35 9.39
CA VAL A 125 -16.52 -0.34 9.50
C VAL A 125 -16.92 -0.78 10.90
N GLN A 126 -17.68 0.05 11.60
CA GLN A 126 -18.33 -0.30 12.87
C GLN A 126 -19.82 -0.56 12.61
N ASN A 127 -20.26 -1.79 12.86
CA ASN A 127 -21.69 -2.08 12.95
C ASN A 127 -22.15 -1.77 14.39
N PRO A 128 -23.24 -1.01 14.61
CA PRO A 128 -23.79 -0.76 15.95
C PRO A 128 -24.13 -2.04 16.73
N GLU A 129 -24.40 -3.15 16.04
CA GLU A 129 -24.78 -4.43 16.63
C GLU A 129 -23.59 -5.35 16.93
N VAL A 130 -22.39 -5.04 16.40
CA VAL A 130 -21.19 -5.85 16.58
C VAL A 130 -20.18 -5.05 17.39
N GLU A 131 -19.65 -5.66 18.46
CA GLU A 131 -18.72 -4.98 19.36
C GLU A 131 -17.38 -4.65 18.69
N GLU A 132 -16.82 -5.58 17.90
CA GLU A 132 -15.53 -5.37 17.21
C GLU A 132 -15.69 -4.77 15.80
N PRO A 133 -14.98 -3.67 15.47
CA PRO A 133 -14.97 -3.12 14.12
C PRO A 133 -14.25 -4.05 13.13
N PHE A 134 -14.69 -4.00 11.88
CA PHE A 134 -14.07 -4.69 10.76
C PHE A 134 -13.18 -3.76 9.94
N ILE A 135 -12.24 -4.33 9.21
CA ILE A 135 -11.43 -3.64 8.21
C ILE A 135 -11.61 -4.30 6.85
N ASN A 136 -11.93 -3.47 5.86
CA ASN A 136 -11.94 -3.84 4.45
C ASN A 136 -10.68 -3.25 3.80
N VAL A 137 -9.96 -4.08 3.06
CA VAL A 137 -8.98 -3.58 2.09
C VAL A 137 -9.62 -3.66 0.72
N LEU A 138 -9.76 -2.53 0.06
CA LEU A 138 -10.38 -2.42 -1.26
C LEU A 138 -9.32 -1.98 -2.27
N TYR A 139 -9.37 -2.54 -3.47
CA TYR A 139 -8.52 -2.14 -4.59
C TYR A 139 -9.39 -1.66 -5.74
N ARG A 140 -9.04 -0.51 -6.31
CA ARG A 140 -9.63 0.02 -7.54
C ARG A 140 -8.51 0.18 -8.56
N ASP A 141 -8.68 -0.42 -9.73
CA ASP A 141 -7.72 -0.34 -10.84
C ASP A 141 -8.19 0.70 -11.85
N GLY A 142 -7.56 1.87 -11.83
CA GLY A 142 -7.97 3.04 -12.61
C GLY A 142 -9.43 3.43 -12.37
N ASP A 143 -10.24 3.39 -13.44
CA ASP A 143 -11.65 3.79 -13.45
C ASP A 143 -12.63 2.61 -13.22
N THR A 144 -12.12 1.43 -12.84
CA THR A 144 -12.98 0.28 -12.51
C THR A 144 -13.73 0.46 -11.19
N ASP A 145 -14.73 -0.38 -10.93
CA ASP A 145 -15.30 -0.50 -9.59
C ASP A 145 -14.27 -1.11 -8.63
N HIS A 146 -14.33 -0.69 -7.37
CA HIS A 146 -13.45 -1.25 -6.35
C HIS A 146 -13.89 -2.67 -5.98
N VAL A 147 -12.92 -3.52 -5.67
CA VAL A 147 -13.13 -4.90 -5.22
C VAL A 147 -12.48 -5.11 -3.86
N VAL A 148 -13.00 -6.06 -3.09
CA VAL A 148 -12.33 -6.50 -1.85
C VAL A 148 -11.02 -7.20 -2.24
N TYR A 149 -9.91 -6.69 -1.72
CA TYR A 149 -8.59 -7.26 -1.92
C TYR A 149 -8.30 -8.31 -0.86
N ASN A 150 -8.00 -9.54 -1.27
CA ASN A 150 -7.77 -10.63 -0.33
C ASN A 150 -6.42 -10.47 0.37
N MET A 151 -6.44 -10.38 1.70
CA MET A 151 -5.21 -10.38 2.50
C MET A 151 -4.82 -11.80 2.92
N THR A 152 -3.54 -12.12 2.77
CA THR A 152 -2.98 -13.35 3.34
C THR A 152 -2.90 -13.19 4.86
N GLY A 153 -3.40 -14.14 5.64
CA GLY A 153 -3.32 -14.09 7.12
C GLY A 153 -4.46 -13.34 7.82
N CYS A 154 -5.27 -12.55 7.11
CA CYS A 154 -6.54 -12.04 7.63
C CYS A 154 -7.65 -12.05 6.56
N PRO A 155 -8.25 -13.21 6.27
CA PRO A 155 -9.29 -13.31 5.26
C PRO A 155 -10.54 -12.54 5.67
N TYR A 156 -11.31 -12.09 4.68
CA TYR A 156 -12.59 -11.41 4.91
C TYR A 156 -13.63 -12.36 5.54
N PRO A 157 -14.41 -11.92 6.55
CA PRO A 157 -14.31 -10.63 7.24
C PRO A 157 -13.15 -10.57 8.24
N CYS A 158 -12.34 -9.51 8.15
CA CYS A 158 -11.20 -9.27 9.03
C CYS A 158 -11.56 -8.20 10.07
N THR A 159 -11.46 -8.52 11.37
CA THR A 159 -11.61 -7.53 12.45
C THR A 159 -10.38 -6.63 12.52
N VAL A 160 -10.54 -5.36 12.91
CA VAL A 160 -9.41 -4.42 13.11
C VAL A 160 -8.34 -5.01 14.03
N LYS A 161 -8.74 -5.68 15.12
CA LYS A 161 -7.83 -6.31 16.08
C LYS A 161 -6.96 -7.40 15.45
N LYS A 162 -7.57 -8.29 14.65
CA LYS A 162 -6.83 -9.33 13.90
C LYS A 162 -5.90 -8.74 12.85
N PHE A 163 -6.32 -7.69 12.16
CA PHE A 163 -5.46 -6.99 11.20
C PHE A 163 -4.21 -6.40 11.86
N ILE A 164 -4.38 -5.65 12.94
CA ILE A 164 -3.26 -5.08 13.70
C ILE A 164 -2.32 -6.19 14.18
N LYS A 165 -2.87 -7.27 14.75
CA LYS A 165 -2.08 -8.41 15.18
C LYS A 165 -1.27 -9.02 14.03
N TYR A 166 -1.92 -9.26 12.89
CA TYR A 166 -1.26 -9.80 11.70
C TYR A 166 -0.10 -8.90 11.23
N VAL A 167 -0.33 -7.59 11.18
CA VAL A 167 0.70 -6.59 10.81
C VAL A 167 1.87 -6.60 11.79
N ASP A 168 1.61 -6.54 13.10
CA ASP A 168 2.65 -6.52 14.15
C ASP A 168 3.49 -7.83 14.16
N GLU A 169 2.84 -8.97 13.88
CA GLU A 169 3.50 -10.27 13.83
C GLU A 169 4.31 -10.47 12.55
N THR A 170 3.78 -10.04 11.40
CA THR A 170 4.33 -10.34 10.07
C THR A 170 5.31 -9.29 9.56
N PHE A 171 5.02 -8.00 9.77
CA PHE A 171 5.76 -6.88 9.19
C PHE A 171 6.65 -6.26 10.26
N LYS A 172 7.94 -6.63 10.24
CA LYS A 172 8.93 -6.10 11.16
C LYS A 172 9.49 -4.77 10.65
N PRO A 173 9.74 -3.80 11.55
CA PRO A 173 10.40 -2.56 11.17
C PRO A 173 11.74 -2.83 10.48
N MET A 174 11.94 -2.17 9.35
CA MET A 174 13.23 -2.11 8.67
C MET A 174 14.27 -1.40 9.52
N THR A 175 15.50 -1.92 9.52
CA THR A 175 16.64 -1.23 10.12
C THR A 175 17.40 -0.39 9.08
N ALA A 176 18.18 0.60 9.55
CA ALA A 176 19.06 1.39 8.69
C ALA A 176 20.05 0.49 7.91
N GLU A 177 20.58 -0.54 8.56
CA GLU A 177 21.53 -1.49 7.96
C GLU A 177 20.88 -2.29 6.82
N GLU A 178 19.62 -2.70 6.98
CA GLU A 178 18.86 -3.38 5.94
C GLU A 178 18.62 -2.50 4.70
N CYS A 179 18.70 -1.17 4.87
CA CYS A 179 18.69 -0.19 3.78
C CYS A 179 20.10 0.16 3.25
N GLY A 180 21.14 -0.52 3.72
CA GLY A 180 22.54 -0.24 3.36
C GLY A 180 23.11 1.03 4.00
N ILE A 181 22.47 1.52 5.07
CA ILE A 181 22.87 2.71 5.81
C ILE A 181 23.47 2.27 7.17
N PRO A 182 24.56 2.89 7.65
CA PRO A 182 25.12 2.56 8.97
C PRO A 182 24.10 2.71 10.12
N GLU A 183 24.21 1.87 11.16
CA GLU A 183 23.26 1.80 12.29
C GLU A 183 23.03 3.13 13.04
N ASN A 184 23.99 4.04 12.98
CA ASN A 184 23.91 5.34 13.66
C ASN A 184 23.03 6.37 12.94
N TYR A 185 22.39 5.98 11.83
CA TYR A 185 21.44 6.83 11.11
C TYR A 185 20.00 6.44 11.43
N ILE A 186 19.18 7.47 11.62
CA ILE A 186 17.74 7.32 11.75
C ILE A 186 17.15 7.31 10.34
N LEU A 187 16.40 6.25 10.00
CA LEU A 187 15.54 6.23 8.81
C LEU A 187 14.31 7.10 9.13
N LEU A 188 14.15 8.22 8.43
CA LEU A 188 12.98 9.09 8.55
C LEU A 188 11.86 8.65 7.60
#